data_AF-A0A848N5Q5-F1
#
_entry.id   AF-A0A848N5Q5-F1
#
_cell.length_a   1.000
_cell.length_b   1.000
_cell.length_c   1.000
_cell.angle_alpha   90.00
_cell.angle_beta   90.00
_cell.angle_gamma   90.00
#
_symmetry.space_group_name_H-M   'P 1'
#
loop_
_entity.id
_entity.type
_entity.pdbx_description
1 polymer ?
#
loop_
_entity_poly.entity_id
_entity_poly.type
_entity_poly.pdbx_seq_one_letter_code
_entity_poly.pdbx_strand_id
1 'polypeptide(L)'
;MFSPADVAYFMDLVQNAQNKGQSLSDVYAVMVTSVSNYQIRFTGNQYQIKTFTKDQSDDHNDPFAKAMAYFTDTSKKLELGFLKYIQEKMLLYGITLYRMNTNGTTTEIKLNADKTDTVENNCPN
;
A
#
# COMPACT_ATOMS: atom_id res chain seq x y z
N MET A 1 7.48 3.42 5.97
CA MET A 1 6.55 2.59 5.19
C MET A 1 5.20 2.58 5.89
N PHE A 2 4.08 2.51 5.17
CA PHE A 2 2.72 2.54 5.75
C PHE A 2 2.54 1.39 6.75
N SER A 3 2.03 1.71 7.94
CA SER A 3 1.63 0.72 8.93
C SER A 3 0.29 0.08 8.57
N PRO A 4 -0.09 -1.06 9.18
CA PRO A 4 -1.42 -1.64 9.00
C PRO A 4 -2.55 -0.68 9.35
N ALA A 5 -2.37 0.15 10.38
CA ALA A 5 -3.33 1.18 10.76
C ALA A 5 -3.47 2.27 9.68
N ASP A 6 -2.37 2.70 9.07
CA ASP A 6 -2.43 3.66 7.94
C ASP A 6 -3.21 3.08 6.76
N VAL A 7 -2.98 1.79 6.45
CA VAL A 7 -3.67 1.08 5.37
C VAL A 7 -5.16 0.89 5.69
N ALA A 8 -5.50 0.52 6.93
CA ALA A 8 -6.88 0.39 7.37
C ALA A 8 -7.64 1.72 7.26
N TYR A 9 -7.03 2.80 7.75
CA TYR A 9 -7.61 4.14 7.64
C TYR A 9 -7.78 4.58 6.18
N PHE A 10 -6.79 4.28 5.33
CA PHE A 10 -6.92 4.50 3.88
C PHE A 10 -8.13 3.76 3.29
N MET A 11 -8.36 2.51 3.68
CA MET A 11 -9.52 1.74 3.19
C MET A 11 -10.86 2.31 3.68
N ASP A 12 -10.92 2.90 4.87
CA ASP A 12 -12.12 3.61 5.33
C ASP A 12 -12.41 4.85 4.47
N LEU A 13 -11.37 5.57 4.03
CA LEU A 13 -11.53 6.69 3.10
C LEU A 13 -12.06 6.23 1.74
N VAL A 14 -11.57 5.09 1.23
CA VAL A 14 -12.07 4.47 -0.01
C VAL A 14 -13.54 4.06 0.14
N GLN A 15 -13.91 3.43 1.27
CA GLN A 15 -15.30 3.06 1.55
C GLN A 15 -16.21 4.29 1.63
N ASN A 16 -15.74 5.37 2.25
CA ASN A 16 -16.49 6.61 2.32
C ASN A 16 -16.67 7.27 0.94
N ALA A 17 -15.64 7.24 0.08
CA ALA A 17 -15.74 7.72 -1.30
C ALA A 17 -16.79 6.93 -2.09
N GLN A 18 -16.76 5.59 -2.00
CA GLN A 18 -17.77 4.72 -2.59
C GLN A 18 -19.19 5.07 -2.12
N ASN A 19 -19.37 5.23 -0.79
CA ASN A 19 -20.68 5.53 -0.20
C ASN A 19 -21.24 6.88 -0.67
N LYS A 20 -20.37 7.83 -1.03
CA LYS A 20 -20.73 9.16 -1.54
C LYS A 20 -20.79 9.23 -3.07
N GLY A 21 -20.56 8.12 -3.78
CA GLY A 21 -20.52 8.09 -5.24
C GLY A 21 -19.34 8.87 -5.84
N GLN A 22 -18.27 9.06 -5.08
CA GLN A 22 -17.03 9.67 -5.57
C GLN A 22 -16.17 8.62 -6.28
N SER A 23 -15.30 9.09 -7.19
CA SER A 23 -14.38 8.18 -7.87
C SER A 23 -13.38 7.59 -6.89
N LEU A 24 -13.22 6.26 -6.90
CA LEU A 24 -12.24 5.58 -6.05
C LEU A 24 -10.80 5.91 -6.43
N SER A 25 -10.57 6.31 -7.69
CA SER A 25 -9.25 6.75 -8.18
C SER A 25 -8.76 8.03 -7.51
N ASP A 26 -9.66 8.83 -6.94
CA ASP A 26 -9.34 10.13 -6.36
C ASP A 26 -8.79 9.97 -4.93
N VAL A 27 -8.95 8.78 -4.34
CA VAL A 27 -8.47 8.47 -2.99
C VAL A 27 -7.04 7.94 -3.07
N TYR A 28 -6.13 8.69 -2.48
CA TYR A 28 -4.73 8.31 -2.31
C TYR A 28 -4.20 8.78 -0.97
N ALA A 29 -3.19 8.09 -0.47
CA ALA A 29 -2.43 8.53 0.70
C ALA A 29 -0.96 8.67 0.34
N VAL A 30 -0.31 9.67 0.93
CA VAL A 30 1.12 9.95 0.73
C VAL A 30 1.84 9.82 2.07
N MET A 31 2.97 9.14 2.04
CA MET A 31 3.93 9.07 3.12
C MET A 31 5.21 9.79 2.70
N VAL A 32 5.61 10.79 3.47
CA VAL A 32 6.87 11.51 3.29
C VAL A 32 7.88 10.94 4.28
N THR A 33 9.05 10.53 3.80
CA THR A 33 10.14 10.06 4.66
C THR A 33 11.46 10.72 4.27
N SER A 34 12.48 10.59 5.13
CA SER A 34 13.82 11.11 4.84
C SER A 34 14.52 10.39 3.68
N VAL A 35 14.07 9.19 3.30
CA VAL A 35 14.72 8.35 2.29
C VAL A 35 13.95 8.38 0.97
N SER A 36 12.64 8.15 1.02
CA SER A 36 11.79 8.08 -0.17
C SER A 36 10.34 8.42 0.17
N ASN A 37 9.67 9.09 -0.75
CA ASN A 37 8.26 9.42 -0.61
C ASN A 37 7.43 8.35 -1.33
N TYR A 38 6.36 7.91 -0.69
CA TYR A 38 5.50 6.84 -1.17
C TYR A 38 4.06 7.30 -1.29
N GLN A 39 3.37 6.79 -2.28
CA GLN A 39 1.94 6.98 -2.45
C GLN A 39 1.26 5.61 -2.58
N ILE A 40 0.14 5.43 -1.90
CA ILE A 40 -0.80 4.33 -2.17
C ILE A 40 -2.04 4.88 -2.84
N ARG A 41 -2.55 4.14 -3.84
CA ARG A 41 -3.81 4.44 -4.54
C ARG A 41 -4.69 3.21 -4.53
N PHE A 42 -6.01 3.43 -4.55
CA PHE A 42 -6.95 2.36 -4.79
C PHE A 42 -7.19 2.22 -6.29
N THR A 43 -6.75 1.10 -6.84
CA THR A 43 -6.87 0.75 -8.27
C THR A 43 -7.77 -0.48 -8.48
N GLY A 44 -8.40 -0.96 -7.41
CA GLY A 44 -9.38 -2.03 -7.45
C GLY A 44 -10.77 -1.54 -7.84
N ASN A 45 -11.74 -2.44 -7.71
CA ASN A 45 -13.17 -2.15 -7.87
C ASN A 45 -13.91 -2.17 -6.52
N GLN A 46 -15.18 -1.77 -6.54
CA GLN A 46 -16.02 -1.70 -5.34
C GLN A 46 -16.12 -3.01 -4.52
N TYR A 47 -15.94 -4.17 -5.15
CA TYR A 47 -15.98 -5.48 -4.47
C TYR A 47 -14.68 -5.82 -3.75
N GLN A 48 -13.62 -5.05 -3.99
CA GLN A 48 -12.31 -5.21 -3.36
C GLN A 48 -12.11 -4.23 -2.19
N ILE A 49 -13.14 -3.44 -1.87
CA ILE A 49 -13.14 -2.59 -0.68
C ILE A 49 -13.32 -3.48 0.55
N LYS A 50 -12.34 -3.43 1.44
CA LYS A 50 -12.32 -4.15 2.71
C LYS A 50 -11.87 -3.20 3.79
N THR A 51 -12.75 -2.94 4.75
CA THR A 51 -12.45 -2.18 5.96
C THR A 51 -12.11 -3.11 7.12
N PHE A 52 -11.53 -2.53 8.17
CA PHE A 52 -11.11 -3.26 9.36
C PHE A 52 -11.68 -2.56 10.58
N THR A 53 -12.11 -3.35 11.57
CA THR A 53 -12.32 -2.80 12.91
C THR A 53 -10.98 -2.38 13.52
N LYS A 54 -11.03 -1.54 14.56
CA LYS A 54 -9.82 -1.15 15.29
C LYS A 54 -9.03 -2.37 15.79
N ASP A 55 -9.69 -3.34 16.41
CA ASP A 55 -9.05 -4.54 16.94
C ASP A 55 -8.40 -5.37 15.82
N GLN A 56 -9.09 -5.56 14.69
CA GLN A 56 -8.51 -6.26 13.53
C GLN A 56 -7.29 -5.54 12.96
N SER A 57 -7.31 -4.21 12.92
CA SER A 57 -6.16 -3.43 12.51
C SER A 57 -5.00 -3.55 13.51
N ASP A 58 -5.30 -3.50 14.80
CA ASP A 58 -4.30 -3.58 15.86
C ASP A 58 -3.65 -4.97 15.93
N ASP A 59 -4.40 -6.04 15.65
CA ASP A 59 -3.91 -7.41 15.53
C ASP A 59 -2.82 -7.57 14.45
N HIS A 60 -2.75 -6.65 13.49
CA HIS A 60 -1.71 -6.64 12.46
C HIS A 60 -0.44 -5.90 12.86
N ASN A 61 -0.40 -5.12 13.94
CA ASN A 61 0.76 -4.29 14.30
C ASN A 61 2.01 -5.14 14.57
N ASP A 62 1.91 -6.09 15.49
CA ASP A 62 3.02 -6.97 15.88
C ASP A 62 3.47 -7.90 14.74
N PRO A 63 2.56 -8.61 14.04
CA PRO A 63 2.96 -9.46 12.91
C PRO A 63 3.55 -8.65 11.75
N PHE A 64 3.08 -7.43 11.51
CA PHE A 64 3.66 -6.54 10.49
C PHE A 64 5.09 -6.15 10.87
N ALA A 65 5.31 -5.68 12.10
CA ALA A 65 6.64 -5.32 12.57
C ALA A 65 7.62 -6.50 12.44
N LYS A 66 7.20 -7.71 12.84
CA LYS A 66 7.98 -8.94 12.70
C LYS A 66 8.26 -9.30 11.25
N ALA A 67 7.27 -9.19 10.36
CA ALA A 67 7.46 -9.46 8.94
C ALA A 67 8.44 -8.44 8.32
N MET A 68 8.27 -7.17 8.61
CA MET A 68 9.08 -6.08 8.07
C MET A 68 10.53 -6.11 8.54
N ALA A 69 10.82 -6.69 9.72
CA ALA A 69 12.19 -6.84 10.22
C ALA A 69 13.10 -7.64 9.27
N TYR A 70 12.54 -8.48 8.40
CA TYR A 70 13.29 -9.23 7.38
C TYR A 70 13.50 -8.44 6.06
N PHE A 71 12.92 -7.24 5.97
CA PHE A 71 12.80 -6.45 4.74
C PHE A 71 13.36 -5.03 4.87
N THR A 72 14.27 -4.77 5.81
CA THR A 72 14.72 -3.39 6.13
C THR A 72 15.92 -2.88 5.33
N ASP A 73 16.68 -3.75 4.68
CA ASP A 73 18.03 -3.37 4.20
C ASP A 73 18.03 -2.38 3.03
N THR A 74 16.97 -2.38 2.21
CA THR A 74 16.86 -1.53 1.03
C THR A 74 15.41 -1.09 0.81
N SER A 75 15.20 0.03 0.10
CA SER A 75 13.86 0.47 -0.30
C SER A 75 13.10 -0.62 -1.06
N LYS A 76 13.78 -1.34 -1.96
CA LYS A 76 13.19 -2.46 -2.70
C LYS A 76 12.71 -3.58 -1.79
N LYS A 77 13.49 -3.96 -0.77
CA LYS A 77 13.05 -4.96 0.22
C LYS A 77 11.86 -4.45 1.04
N LEU A 78 11.88 -3.18 1.47
CA LEU A 78 10.79 -2.58 2.24
C LEU A 78 9.47 -2.61 1.45
N GLU A 79 9.53 -2.27 0.16
CA GLU A 79 8.38 -2.29 -0.73
C GLU A 79 7.85 -3.71 -0.97
N LEU A 80 8.76 -4.68 -1.21
CA LEU A 80 8.42 -6.10 -1.31
C LEU A 80 7.71 -6.59 -0.04
N GLY A 81 8.30 -6.33 1.13
CA GLY A 81 7.76 -6.75 2.43
C GLY A 81 6.39 -6.16 2.69
N PHE A 82 6.22 -4.87 2.41
CA PHE A 82 4.93 -4.18 2.54
C PHE A 82 3.86 -4.78 1.61
N LEU A 83 4.14 -4.86 0.31
CA LEU A 83 3.19 -5.37 -0.69
C LEU A 83 2.80 -6.82 -0.40
N LYS A 84 3.78 -7.65 -0.03
CA LYS A 84 3.54 -9.04 0.34
C LYS A 84 2.65 -9.15 1.57
N TYR A 85 2.91 -8.36 2.61
CA TYR A 85 2.12 -8.41 3.83
C TYR A 85 0.67 -7.98 3.60
N ILE A 86 0.43 -6.85 2.93
CA ILE A 86 -0.94 -6.37 2.70
C ILE A 86 -1.74 -7.36 1.85
N GLN A 87 -1.11 -8.03 0.89
CA GLN A 87 -1.79 -8.98 0.01
C GLN A 87 -2.01 -10.35 0.68
N GLU A 88 -1.05 -10.87 1.45
CA GLU A 88 -1.11 -12.22 2.03
C GLU A 88 -1.72 -12.26 3.43
N LYS A 89 -1.56 -11.21 4.23
CA LYS A 89 -2.01 -11.17 5.62
C LYS A 89 -3.25 -10.31 5.80
N MET A 90 -3.29 -9.14 5.19
CA MET A 90 -4.47 -8.27 5.23
C MET A 90 -5.50 -8.60 4.14
N LEU A 91 -5.11 -9.39 3.12
CA LEU A 91 -5.95 -9.80 1.99
C LEU A 91 -6.50 -8.61 1.19
N LEU A 92 -5.65 -7.60 0.96
CA LEU A 92 -5.98 -6.42 0.16
C LEU A 92 -5.38 -6.54 -1.23
N TYR A 93 -6.23 -6.52 -2.26
CA TYR A 93 -5.84 -6.70 -3.66
C TYR A 93 -6.05 -5.45 -4.54
N GLY A 94 -6.74 -4.43 -4.01
CA GLY A 94 -7.09 -3.21 -4.74
C GLY A 94 -6.11 -2.04 -4.53
N ILE A 95 -4.97 -2.28 -3.90
CA ILE A 95 -3.99 -1.23 -3.56
C ILE A 95 -2.80 -1.33 -4.50
N THR A 96 -2.38 -0.18 -5.04
CA THR A 96 -1.12 -0.06 -5.79
C THR A 96 -0.18 0.91 -5.08
N LEU A 97 1.09 0.53 -4.97
CA LEU A 97 2.16 1.34 -4.39
C LEU A 97 2.91 2.09 -5.49
N TYR A 98 3.20 3.36 -5.22
CA TYR A 98 4.02 4.21 -6.07
C TYR A 98 5.17 4.81 -5.25
N ARG A 99 6.38 4.76 -5.79
CA ARG A 99 7.53 5.54 -5.29
C ARG A 99 7.54 6.87 -6.03
N MET A 100 7.64 7.97 -5.30
CA MET A 100 7.78 9.31 -5.87
C MET A 100 9.26 9.61 -6.06
N ASN A 101 9.68 9.84 -7.31
CA ASN A 101 11.06 10.10 -7.66
C ASN A 101 11.41 11.58 -7.48
N THR A 102 12.69 11.89 -7.26
CA THR A 102 13.17 13.26 -7.05
C THR A 102 13.04 14.16 -8.29
N ASN A 103 12.94 13.57 -9.48
CA ASN A 103 12.71 14.26 -10.76
C ASN A 103 11.23 14.57 -11.03
N GLY A 104 10.34 14.33 -10.07
CA GLY A 104 8.91 14.58 -10.17
C GLY A 104 8.10 13.47 -10.84
N THR A 105 8.72 12.39 -11.33
CA THR A 105 7.99 11.23 -11.85
C THR A 105 7.58 10.26 -10.75
N THR A 106 6.75 9.27 -11.10
CA THR A 106 6.40 8.17 -10.19
C THR A 106 6.75 6.82 -10.78
N THR A 107 7.16 5.89 -9.94
CA THR A 107 7.40 4.49 -10.30
C THR A 107 6.34 3.64 -9.62
N GLU A 108 5.50 2.98 -10.41
CA GLU A 108 4.57 1.97 -9.92
C GLU A 108 5.35 0.71 -9.51
N ILE A 109 5.05 0.18 -8.33
CA ILE A 109 5.69 -1.00 -7.77
C ILE A 109 4.64 -2.08 -7.53
N LYS A 110 4.84 -3.26 -8.13
CA LYS A 110 3.96 -4.43 -8.01
C LYS A 110 4.76 -5.66 -7.61
N LEU A 111 4.11 -6.64 -7.00
CA LEU A 111 4.70 -7.98 -6.86
C LEU A 111 4.81 -8.65 -8.23
N ASN A 112 5.87 -9.43 -8.43
CA ASN A 112 5.95 -10.38 -9.53
C ASN A 112 4.96 -11.56 -9.31
N ALA A 113 4.82 -12.43 -10.32
CA ALA A 113 3.80 -13.48 -10.33
C ALA A 113 3.91 -14.48 -9.16
N ASP A 114 5.14 -14.79 -8.71
CA ASP A 114 5.43 -15.71 -7.61
C ASP A 114 5.63 -14.99 -6.25
N LYS A 115 5.49 -13.67 -6.20
CA LYS A 115 5.59 -12.83 -4.98
C LYS A 115 6.93 -12.98 -4.25
N THR A 116 8.00 -13.21 -5.01
CA THR A 116 9.37 -13.30 -4.51
C THR A 116 10.15 -12.01 -4.73
N ASP A 117 9.70 -11.15 -5.65
CA ASP A 117 10.34 -9.88 -5.98
C ASP A 117 9.29 -8.82 -6.40
N THR A 118 9.75 -7.59 -6.61
CA THR A 118 8.94 -6.49 -7.15
C THR A 118 9.29 -6.19 -8.62
N VAL A 119 8.28 -5.86 -9.40
CA VAL A 119 8.39 -5.31 -10.75
C VAL A 119 8.08 -3.82 -10.69
N GLU A 120 8.93 -3.03 -11.34
CA GLU A 120 8.78 -1.58 -11.43
C GLU A 120 8.28 -1.18 -12.82
N ASN A 121 7.36 -0.21 -12.86
CA ASN A 121 6.89 0.41 -14.08
C ASN A 121 6.96 1.93 -13.93
N ASN A 122 7.85 2.56 -14.70
CA ASN A 122 8.03 4.01 -14.63
C ASN A 122 6.87 4.71 -15.34
N CYS A 123 6.13 5.52 -14.60
CA CYS A 123 5.05 6.32 -15.14
C CYS A 123 5.62 7.69 -15.53
N PRO A 124 5.63 8.05 -16.83
CA PRO A 124 6.02 9.39 -17.26
C PRO A 124 5.03 10.44 -16.73
N ASN A 125 5.51 11.68 -16.60
CA ASN A 125 4.70 12.84 -16.26
C ASN A 125 3.74 13.22 -17.38
#